data_AF-A0A166N001-F1
#
_entry.id   AF-A0A166N001-F1
#
_cell.length_a   1.000
_cell.length_b   1.000
_cell.length_c   1.000
_cell.angle_alpha   90.00
_cell.angle_beta   90.00
_cell.angle_gamma   90.00
#
_symmetry.space_group_name_H-M   'P 1'
#
loop_
_entity.id
_entity.type
_entity.pdbx_description
1 polymer ?
#
loop_
_entity_poly.entity_id
_entity_poly.type
_entity_poly.pdbx_seq_one_letter_code
_entity_poly.pdbx_strand_id
1 'polypeptide(L)'
;MELDDIKSIFDAARKYDMEHAEEIIRSALISARFLDQAPMRVFGIVCALRLATEAQIVAAATLDSNVADLDYVPELEYLSGGDIHHLQMYHKACRKVAQDIAGEIRDLVDPECFRWWFKCGEVSAICPFGKISGSKIKAATWWIDNYLAPCQEKLKNAPMGKKVTASECIGAALLAAQACPECKHTSLVDLEDFAWRFSREIDKAIAKVLIDVDP
;
A
#
# COMPACT_ATOMS: atom_id res chain seq x y z
N MET A 1 6.07 24.81 12.99
CA MET A 1 6.76 24.88 11.69
C MET A 1 5.73 24.51 10.65
N GLU A 2 5.47 25.45 9.74
CA GLU A 2 4.52 25.30 8.64
C GLU A 2 5.27 24.95 7.35
N LEU A 3 4.63 24.25 6.41
CA LEU A 3 5.27 23.78 5.16
C LEU A 3 5.88 24.94 4.35
N ASP A 4 5.23 26.10 4.37
CA ASP A 4 5.63 27.28 3.60
C ASP A 4 6.98 27.86 4.07
N ASP A 5 7.29 27.74 5.36
CA ASP A 5 8.52 28.25 5.96
C ASP A 5 9.68 27.26 5.86
N ILE A 6 9.41 25.98 5.63
CA ILE A 6 10.44 24.92 5.71
C ILE A 6 11.56 25.16 4.70
N LYS A 7 11.23 25.55 3.47
CA LYS A 7 12.23 25.77 2.41
C LYS A 7 13.21 26.88 2.79
N SER A 8 12.70 28.02 3.25
CA SER A 8 13.52 29.18 3.59
C SER A 8 14.39 28.94 4.81
N ILE A 9 13.84 28.24 5.82
CA ILE A 9 14.58 27.85 7.03
C ILE A 9 15.67 26.83 6.67
N PHE A 10 15.38 25.85 5.81
CA PHE A 10 16.37 24.85 5.40
C PHE A 10 17.51 25.49 4.58
N ASP A 11 17.20 26.37 3.64
CA ASP A 11 18.22 27.11 2.88
C ASP A 11 19.09 27.98 3.78
N ALA A 12 18.51 28.60 4.82
CA ALA A 12 19.27 29.35 5.82
C ALA A 12 20.16 28.42 6.65
N ALA A 13 19.63 27.30 7.15
CA ALA A 13 20.40 26.31 7.91
C ALA A 13 21.60 25.81 7.11
N ARG A 14 21.39 25.46 5.83
CA ARG A 14 22.44 25.03 4.90
C ARG A 14 23.47 26.12 4.62
N LYS A 15 23.02 27.36 4.43
CA LYS A 15 23.92 28.51 4.21
C LYS A 15 24.83 28.80 5.41
N TYR A 16 24.34 28.55 6.62
CA TYR A 16 25.08 28.80 7.86
C TYR A 16 25.66 27.53 8.51
N ASP A 17 25.70 26.41 7.77
CA ASP A 17 26.27 25.13 8.21
C ASP A 17 25.66 24.63 9.55
N MET A 18 24.37 24.85 9.72
CA MET A 18 23.63 24.45 10.91
C MET A 18 23.12 23.02 10.77
N GLU A 19 24.03 22.04 10.79
CA GLU A 19 23.74 20.61 10.57
C GLU A 19 22.56 20.11 11.43
N HIS A 20 22.55 20.46 12.72
CA HIS A 20 21.49 20.03 13.64
C HIS A 20 20.12 20.62 13.26
N ALA A 21 20.08 21.84 12.71
CA ALA A 21 18.84 22.44 12.23
C ALA A 21 18.34 21.71 10.98
N GLU A 22 19.23 21.32 10.07
CA GLU A 22 18.85 20.50 8.91
C GLU A 22 18.26 19.14 9.31
N GLU A 23 18.86 18.47 10.30
CA GLU A 23 18.37 17.19 10.83
C GLU A 23 16.96 17.31 11.42
N ILE A 24 16.71 18.38 12.19
CA ILE A 24 15.39 18.67 12.76
C ILE A 24 14.37 18.87 11.64
N ILE A 25 14.73 19.58 10.57
CA ILE A 25 13.83 19.85 9.45
C ILE A 25 13.56 18.57 8.64
N ARG A 26 14.59 17.77 8.33
CA ARG A 26 14.45 16.46 7.67
C ARG A 26 13.50 15.55 8.45
N SER A 27 13.73 15.44 9.76
CA SER A 27 12.89 14.64 10.66
C SER A 27 11.46 15.14 10.73
N ALA A 28 11.25 16.47 10.70
CA ALA A 28 9.93 17.05 10.67
C ALA A 28 9.20 16.74 9.36
N LEU A 29 9.86 16.84 8.20
CA LEU A 29 9.26 16.58 6.88
C LEU A 29 8.72 15.16 6.74
N ILE A 30 9.42 14.17 7.29
CA ILE A 30 8.98 12.76 7.27
C ILE A 30 8.03 12.39 8.42
N SER A 31 7.64 13.35 9.26
CA SER A 31 6.70 13.08 10.35
C SER A 31 5.30 12.74 9.81
N ALA A 32 4.61 11.81 10.48
CA ALA A 32 3.26 11.39 10.12
C ALA A 32 2.29 12.58 9.95
N ARG A 33 2.48 13.63 10.76
CA ARG A 33 1.67 14.86 10.68
C ARG A 33 1.62 15.45 9.27
N PHE A 34 2.75 15.51 8.56
CA PHE A 34 2.79 16.10 7.23
C PHE A 34 2.53 15.06 6.12
N LEU A 35 3.00 13.83 6.31
CA LEU A 35 2.79 12.75 5.34
C LEU A 35 1.30 12.39 5.21
N ASP A 36 0.54 12.42 6.29
CA ASP A 36 -0.90 12.09 6.25
C ASP A 36 -1.75 13.26 5.74
N GLN A 37 -1.30 14.51 5.95
CA GLN A 37 -2.06 15.71 5.57
C GLN A 37 -1.83 16.14 4.13
N ALA A 38 -0.57 16.13 3.66
CA ALA A 38 -0.21 16.69 2.37
C ALA A 38 1.04 16.03 1.77
N PRO A 39 1.01 14.71 1.47
CA PRO A 39 2.18 13.95 1.05
C PRO A 39 2.81 14.52 -0.24
N MET A 40 2.00 15.05 -1.16
CA MET A 40 2.50 15.66 -2.40
C MET A 40 3.19 17.00 -2.20
N ARG A 41 2.71 17.83 -1.26
CA ARG A 41 3.38 19.09 -0.90
C ARG A 41 4.75 18.80 -0.33
N VAL A 42 4.81 17.83 0.58
CA VAL A 42 6.06 17.37 1.18
C VAL A 42 7.00 16.82 0.10
N PHE A 43 6.48 16.06 -0.87
CA PHE A 43 7.28 15.51 -1.98
C PHE A 43 7.94 16.61 -2.80
N GLY A 44 7.18 17.66 -3.17
CA GLY A 44 7.70 18.85 -3.84
C GLY A 44 8.84 19.51 -3.06
N ILE A 45 8.68 19.64 -1.73
CA ILE A 45 9.69 20.25 -0.86
C ILE A 45 10.96 19.39 -0.78
N VAL A 46 10.84 18.08 -0.54
CA VAL A 46 12.03 17.21 -0.41
C VAL A 46 12.82 17.11 -1.72
N CYS A 47 12.14 17.09 -2.88
CA CYS A 47 12.79 17.17 -4.19
C CYS A 47 13.49 18.51 -4.38
N ALA A 48 12.82 19.63 -4.05
CA ALA A 48 13.43 20.97 -4.14
C ALA A 48 14.67 21.12 -3.25
N LEU A 49 14.69 20.44 -2.10
CA LEU A 49 15.80 20.41 -1.16
C LEU A 49 16.87 19.34 -1.49
N ARG A 50 16.65 18.52 -2.52
CA ARG A 50 17.52 17.39 -2.93
C ARG A 50 17.76 16.35 -1.83
N LEU A 51 16.69 16.02 -1.13
CA LEU A 51 16.71 15.07 -0.01
C LEU A 51 16.29 13.68 -0.50
N ALA A 52 17.21 12.96 -1.14
CA ALA A 52 16.90 11.68 -1.81
C ALA A 52 16.34 10.60 -0.85
N THR A 53 16.89 10.49 0.37
CA THR A 53 16.45 9.51 1.37
C THR A 53 15.02 9.80 1.85
N GLU A 54 14.73 11.07 2.12
CA GLU A 54 13.42 11.54 2.55
C GLU A 54 12.41 11.46 1.39
N ALA A 55 12.84 11.76 0.16
CA ALA A 55 12.02 11.63 -1.05
C ALA A 55 11.52 10.21 -1.25
N GLN A 56 12.32 9.18 -0.94
CA GLN A 56 11.86 7.79 -0.94
C GLN A 56 10.73 7.54 0.07
N ILE A 57 10.88 8.03 1.30
CA ILE A 57 9.88 7.86 2.37
C ILE A 57 8.57 8.56 1.98
N VAL A 58 8.68 9.79 1.49
CA VAL A 58 7.52 10.60 1.08
C VAL A 58 6.85 10.01 -0.16
N ALA A 59 7.62 9.53 -1.14
CA ALA A 59 7.08 8.84 -2.31
C ALA A 59 6.26 7.62 -1.91
N ALA A 60 6.72 6.83 -0.93
CA ALA A 60 5.93 5.73 -0.39
C ALA A 60 4.61 6.20 0.26
N ALA A 61 4.60 7.33 0.98
CA ALA A 61 3.38 7.90 1.54
C ALA A 61 2.37 8.34 0.46
N THR A 62 2.84 8.77 -0.72
CA THR A 62 1.95 9.12 -1.84
C THR A 62 1.24 7.91 -2.46
N LEU A 63 1.68 6.67 -2.22
CA LEU A 63 1.07 5.45 -2.81
C LEU A 63 -0.36 5.19 -2.32
N ASP A 64 -0.79 5.81 -1.22
CA ASP A 64 -2.17 5.68 -0.75
C ASP A 64 -3.16 6.49 -1.60
N SER A 65 -2.67 7.50 -2.32
CA SER A 65 -3.44 8.35 -3.20
C SER A 65 -3.10 8.05 -4.65
N ASN A 66 -4.09 8.15 -5.54
CA ASN A 66 -3.83 8.09 -6.96
C ASN A 66 -3.22 9.43 -7.41
N VAL A 67 -2.05 9.38 -8.04
CA VAL A 67 -1.36 10.58 -8.56
C VAL A 67 -2.22 11.37 -9.55
N ALA A 68 -3.15 10.69 -10.24
CA ALA A 68 -4.05 11.34 -11.19
C ALA A 68 -5.15 12.20 -10.52
N ASP A 69 -5.48 11.94 -9.25
CA ASP A 69 -6.55 12.61 -8.52
C ASP A 69 -6.03 13.75 -7.62
N LEU A 70 -4.79 14.20 -7.86
CA LEU A 70 -4.15 15.21 -7.02
C LEU A 70 -4.58 16.61 -7.41
N ASP A 71 -5.05 17.36 -6.42
CA ASP A 71 -5.26 18.79 -6.55
C ASP A 71 -3.92 19.51 -6.78
N TYR A 72 -3.99 20.63 -7.51
CA TYR A 72 -2.83 21.49 -7.71
C TYR A 72 -2.32 22.01 -6.37
N VAL A 73 -1.02 21.85 -6.12
CA VAL A 73 -0.32 22.47 -4.99
C VAL A 73 0.85 23.31 -5.48
N PRO A 74 1.14 24.47 -4.86
CA PRO A 74 2.22 25.35 -5.29
C PRO A 74 3.59 24.67 -5.34
N GLU A 75 3.82 23.67 -4.48
CA GLU A 75 5.09 22.94 -4.44
C GLU A 75 5.36 22.10 -5.69
N LEU A 76 4.35 21.87 -6.55
CA LEU A 76 4.55 21.24 -7.86
C LEU A 76 5.37 22.11 -8.80
N GLU A 77 5.37 23.44 -8.63
CA GLU A 77 6.19 24.35 -9.45
C GLU A 77 7.69 24.16 -9.21
N TYR A 78 8.07 23.54 -8.08
CA TYR A 78 9.47 23.20 -7.79
C TYR A 78 9.91 21.89 -8.44
N LEU A 79 8.97 21.05 -8.86
CA LEU A 79 9.27 19.76 -9.47
C LEU A 79 9.64 19.94 -10.93
N SER A 80 10.72 19.29 -11.34
CA SER A 80 11.01 19.14 -12.77
C SER A 80 10.04 18.12 -13.39
N GLY A 81 9.92 18.16 -14.73
CA GLY A 81 9.22 17.10 -15.45
C GLY A 81 9.84 15.71 -15.22
N GLY A 82 11.14 15.65 -14.90
CA GLY A 82 11.84 14.43 -14.52
C GLY A 82 11.34 13.86 -13.20
N ASP A 83 11.21 14.70 -12.17
CA ASP A 83 10.75 14.28 -10.83
C ASP A 83 9.33 13.67 -10.89
N ILE A 84 8.43 14.32 -11.63
CA ILE A 84 7.06 13.82 -11.84
C ILE A 84 7.10 12.48 -12.60
N HIS A 85 7.92 12.38 -13.65
CA HIS A 85 8.08 11.15 -14.41
C HIS A 85 8.61 10.01 -13.53
N HIS A 86 9.61 10.26 -12.67
CA HIS A 86 10.14 9.26 -11.75
C HIS A 86 9.11 8.82 -10.71
N LEU A 87 8.32 9.75 -10.15
CA LEU A 87 7.23 9.40 -9.24
C LEU A 87 6.17 8.52 -9.93
N GLN A 88 5.80 8.83 -11.18
CA GLN A 88 4.86 8.02 -11.96
C GLN A 88 5.40 6.61 -12.23
N MET A 89 6.69 6.49 -12.59
CA MET A 89 7.34 5.19 -12.80
C MET A 89 7.43 4.38 -11.51
N TYR A 90 7.77 5.04 -10.39
CA TYR A 90 7.76 4.44 -9.06
C TYR A 90 6.38 3.88 -8.70
N HIS A 91 5.33 4.69 -8.85
CA HIS A 91 3.94 4.25 -8.63
C HIS A 91 3.55 3.06 -9.50
N LYS A 92 3.94 3.07 -10.79
CA LYS A 92 3.69 1.95 -11.72
C LYS A 92 4.42 0.68 -11.29
N ALA A 93 5.67 0.80 -10.83
CA ALA A 93 6.46 -0.33 -10.33
C ALA A 93 5.85 -0.92 -9.05
N CYS A 94 5.49 -0.08 -8.08
CA CYS A 94 4.83 -0.50 -6.84
C CYS A 94 3.50 -1.21 -7.12
N ARG A 95 2.67 -0.66 -8.01
CA ARG A 95 1.42 -1.31 -8.45
C ARG A 95 1.67 -2.68 -9.05
N LYS A 96 2.66 -2.80 -9.94
CA LYS A 96 3.00 -4.08 -10.56
C LYS A 96 3.39 -5.12 -9.50
N VAL A 97 4.30 -4.76 -8.60
CA VAL A 97 4.75 -5.68 -7.52
C VAL A 97 3.60 -6.11 -6.62
N ALA A 98 2.73 -5.18 -6.22
CA ALA A 98 1.55 -5.52 -5.42
C ALA A 98 0.58 -6.46 -6.15
N GLN A 99 0.37 -6.25 -7.46
CA GLN A 99 -0.47 -7.12 -8.28
C GLN A 99 0.15 -8.50 -8.51
N ASP A 100 1.47 -8.58 -8.69
CA ASP A 100 2.18 -9.85 -8.83
C ASP A 100 2.00 -10.71 -7.56
N ILE A 101 2.13 -10.10 -6.37
CA ILE A 101 1.89 -10.79 -5.09
C ILE A 101 0.43 -11.19 -4.94
N ALA A 102 -0.50 -10.28 -5.24
CA ALA A 102 -1.92 -10.56 -5.16
C ALA A 102 -2.37 -11.62 -6.18
N GLY A 103 -1.63 -11.78 -7.28
CA GLY A 103 -1.82 -12.80 -8.29
C GLY A 103 -1.14 -14.13 -7.99
N GLU A 104 -0.15 -14.19 -7.09
CA GLU A 104 0.52 -15.44 -6.70
C GLU A 104 0.59 -15.58 -5.17
N ILE A 105 -0.57 -15.67 -4.54
CA ILE A 105 -0.70 -15.79 -3.08
C ILE A 105 -0.35 -17.19 -2.53
N ARG A 106 0.31 -18.06 -3.33
CA ARG A 106 0.56 -19.46 -2.96
C ARG A 106 1.30 -19.57 -1.63
N ASP A 107 2.32 -18.75 -1.45
CA ASP A 107 3.19 -18.79 -0.27
C ASP A 107 2.56 -18.12 0.96
N LEU A 108 1.43 -17.43 0.79
CA LEU A 108 0.64 -16.82 1.87
C LEU A 108 -0.42 -17.77 2.42
N VAL A 109 -0.77 -18.79 1.66
CA VAL A 109 -1.84 -19.72 1.99
C VAL A 109 -1.24 -20.94 2.68
N ASP A 110 -1.65 -21.14 3.93
CA ASP A 110 -1.41 -22.39 4.64
C ASP A 110 -2.72 -23.20 4.74
N PRO A 111 -2.86 -24.31 3.99
CA PRO A 111 -4.05 -25.17 4.05
C PRO A 111 -4.30 -25.80 5.43
N GLU A 112 -3.28 -25.86 6.30
CA GLU A 112 -3.42 -26.34 7.68
C GLU A 112 -4.00 -25.26 8.60
N CYS A 113 -3.64 -23.99 8.41
CA CYS A 113 -4.18 -22.87 9.18
C CYS A 113 -5.59 -22.44 8.73
N PHE A 114 -5.91 -22.56 7.44
CA PHE A 114 -7.13 -22.01 6.85
C PHE A 114 -8.05 -23.08 6.26
N ARG A 115 -8.20 -24.19 6.99
CA ARG A 115 -8.84 -25.42 6.48
C ARG A 115 -10.19 -25.15 5.77
N TRP A 116 -11.03 -24.30 6.33
CA TRP A 116 -12.38 -24.01 5.81
C TRP A 116 -12.42 -23.26 4.47
N TRP A 117 -11.32 -22.63 4.08
CA TRP A 117 -11.24 -21.87 2.81
C TRP A 117 -10.80 -22.77 1.66
N PHE A 118 -10.03 -23.81 1.97
CA PHE A 118 -9.41 -24.70 0.99
C PHE A 118 -10.02 -26.10 0.97
N LYS A 119 -10.82 -26.45 1.98
CA LYS A 119 -11.53 -27.72 2.10
C LYS A 119 -12.90 -27.49 2.73
N CYS A 120 -13.93 -28.04 2.10
CA CYS A 120 -15.28 -28.11 2.63
C CYS A 120 -15.88 -29.46 2.23
N GLY A 121 -16.60 -30.11 3.15
CA GLY A 121 -17.33 -31.36 2.93
C GLY A 121 -18.68 -31.18 2.26
N GLU A 122 -19.16 -29.95 2.11
CA GLU A 122 -20.42 -29.64 1.43
C GLU A 122 -20.34 -29.86 -0.09
N VAL A 123 -21.48 -30.14 -0.70
CA VAL A 123 -21.57 -30.27 -2.16
C VAL A 123 -21.31 -28.93 -2.86
N SER A 124 -20.82 -28.96 -4.10
CA SER A 124 -20.46 -27.75 -4.85
C SER A 124 -21.61 -26.77 -5.09
N ALA A 125 -22.86 -27.24 -5.00
CA ALA A 125 -24.06 -26.40 -5.08
C ALA A 125 -24.24 -25.51 -3.84
N ILE A 126 -23.73 -25.94 -2.69
CA ILE A 126 -23.78 -25.21 -1.40
C ILE A 126 -22.50 -24.40 -1.22
N CYS A 127 -21.34 -25.01 -1.49
CA CYS A 127 -20.04 -24.35 -1.37
C CYS A 127 -19.23 -24.53 -2.67
N PRO A 128 -19.36 -23.61 -3.64
CA PRO A 128 -18.57 -23.67 -4.86
C PRO A 128 -17.10 -23.33 -4.58
N PHE A 129 -16.20 -24.01 -5.30
CA PHE A 129 -14.75 -23.77 -5.24
C PHE A 129 -14.25 -23.21 -6.57
N GLY A 130 -13.64 -22.03 -6.51
CA GLY A 130 -13.02 -21.35 -7.63
C GLY A 130 -11.51 -21.59 -7.69
N LYS A 131 -10.91 -21.32 -8.85
CA LYS A 131 -9.45 -21.23 -8.97
C LYS A 131 -9.01 -19.85 -8.50
N ILE A 132 -7.95 -19.80 -7.70
CA ILE A 132 -7.26 -18.56 -7.42
C ILE A 132 -6.42 -18.21 -8.65
N SER A 133 -6.50 -16.96 -9.12
CA SER A 133 -5.64 -16.47 -10.21
C SER A 133 -4.17 -16.76 -9.89
N GLY A 134 -3.39 -17.22 -10.87
CA GLY A 134 -1.97 -17.55 -10.70
C GLY A 134 -1.63 -18.75 -9.81
N SER A 135 -2.63 -19.43 -9.21
CA SER A 135 -2.42 -20.62 -8.38
C SER A 135 -3.12 -21.86 -8.93
N LYS A 136 -2.53 -23.04 -8.68
CA LYS A 136 -3.18 -24.34 -8.92
C LYS A 136 -4.17 -24.70 -7.80
N ILE A 137 -4.15 -23.98 -6.69
CA ILE A 137 -4.99 -24.20 -5.52
C ILE A 137 -6.39 -23.66 -5.79
N LYS A 138 -7.41 -24.43 -5.38
CA LYS A 138 -8.80 -23.98 -5.36
C LYS A 138 -9.18 -23.52 -3.96
N ALA A 139 -10.01 -22.50 -3.87
CA ALA A 139 -10.58 -22.00 -2.63
C ALA A 139 -12.08 -21.77 -2.78
N ALA A 140 -12.78 -21.68 -1.65
CA ALA A 140 -14.20 -21.37 -1.63
C ALA A 140 -14.46 -20.01 -2.29
N THR A 141 -15.47 -19.95 -3.17
CA THR A 141 -15.75 -18.72 -3.94
C THR A 141 -16.17 -17.56 -3.06
N TRP A 142 -16.82 -17.81 -1.92
CA TRP A 142 -17.15 -16.74 -0.97
C TRP A 142 -15.92 -15.91 -0.59
N TRP A 143 -14.77 -16.56 -0.39
CA TRP A 143 -13.53 -15.90 -0.04
C TRP A 143 -12.88 -15.24 -1.25
N ILE A 144 -12.84 -15.93 -2.40
CA ILE A 144 -12.27 -15.37 -3.64
C ILE A 144 -13.02 -14.09 -4.04
N ASP A 145 -14.35 -14.16 -4.09
CA ASP A 145 -15.19 -13.13 -4.67
C ASP A 145 -15.45 -11.96 -3.71
N ASN A 146 -15.51 -12.23 -2.39
CA ASN A 146 -15.87 -11.21 -1.39
C ASN A 146 -14.67 -10.70 -0.57
N TYR A 147 -13.51 -11.36 -0.63
CA TYR A 147 -12.27 -10.87 -0.03
C TYR A 147 -11.19 -10.58 -1.08
N LEU A 148 -10.73 -11.61 -1.79
CA LEU A 148 -9.51 -11.51 -2.59
C LEU A 148 -9.67 -10.57 -3.80
N ALA A 149 -10.76 -10.70 -4.56
CA ALA A 149 -11.01 -9.87 -5.74
C ALA A 149 -11.21 -8.38 -5.38
N PRO A 150 -12.02 -8.00 -4.37
CA PRO A 150 -12.09 -6.61 -3.90
C PRO A 150 -10.74 -6.05 -3.43
N CYS A 151 -9.94 -6.85 -2.71
CA CYS A 151 -8.60 -6.48 -2.29
C CYS A 151 -7.68 -6.22 -3.48
N GLN A 152 -7.67 -7.12 -4.47
CA GLN A 152 -6.92 -6.96 -5.72
C GLN A 152 -7.30 -5.67 -6.46
N GLU A 153 -8.59 -5.35 -6.51
CA GLU A 153 -9.09 -4.12 -7.14
C GLU A 153 -8.61 -2.87 -6.39
N LYS A 154 -8.71 -2.84 -5.07
CA LYS A 154 -8.17 -1.74 -4.25
C LYS A 154 -6.67 -1.54 -4.48
N LEU A 155 -5.91 -2.62 -4.60
CA LEU A 155 -4.46 -2.59 -4.87
C LEU A 155 -4.09 -2.06 -6.27
N LYS A 156 -5.03 -2.05 -7.24
CA LYS A 156 -4.77 -1.43 -8.55
C LYS A 156 -4.64 0.08 -8.45
N ASN A 157 -5.38 0.69 -7.53
CA ASN A 157 -5.38 2.14 -7.33
C ASN A 157 -4.36 2.57 -6.29
N ALA A 158 -4.28 1.85 -5.17
CA ALA A 158 -3.41 2.15 -4.06
C ALA A 158 -2.66 0.88 -3.62
N PRO A 159 -1.40 0.66 -4.04
CA PRO A 159 -0.65 -0.54 -3.72
C PRO A 159 -0.13 -0.44 -2.29
N MET A 160 -0.98 -0.59 -1.29
CA MET A 160 -0.57 -0.55 0.12
C MET A 160 -1.17 -1.74 0.85
N GLY A 161 -0.39 -2.40 1.72
CA GLY A 161 -0.85 -3.56 2.47
C GLY A 161 -2.10 -3.27 3.32
N LYS A 162 -2.23 -2.04 3.85
CA LYS A 162 -3.41 -1.60 4.60
C LYS A 162 -4.74 -1.74 3.83
N LYS A 163 -4.72 -1.84 2.50
CA LYS A 163 -5.93 -2.04 1.69
C LYS A 163 -6.49 -3.45 1.81
N VAL A 164 -5.65 -4.44 2.10
CA VAL A 164 -6.08 -5.84 2.25
C VAL A 164 -6.51 -6.19 3.68
N THR A 165 -6.16 -5.34 4.65
CA THR A 165 -6.61 -5.42 6.05
C THR A 165 -7.86 -4.58 6.32
N ALA A 166 -8.47 -4.01 5.27
CA ALA A 166 -9.63 -3.15 5.41
C ALA A 166 -10.83 -3.94 5.98
N SER A 167 -11.48 -3.39 7.01
CA SER A 167 -12.57 -4.07 7.72
C SER A 167 -13.76 -4.37 6.81
N GLU A 168 -13.98 -3.58 5.75
CA GLU A 168 -15.05 -3.82 4.79
C GLU A 168 -14.79 -5.09 3.97
N CYS A 169 -13.53 -5.35 3.59
CA CYS A 169 -13.15 -6.56 2.85
C CYS A 169 -13.29 -7.80 3.75
N ILE A 170 -12.82 -7.71 4.99
CA ILE A 170 -12.92 -8.82 5.96
C ILE A 170 -14.38 -9.10 6.31
N GLY A 171 -15.17 -8.06 6.60
CA GLY A 171 -16.58 -8.18 6.94
C GLY A 171 -17.44 -8.76 5.82
N ALA A 172 -17.22 -8.33 4.57
CA ALA A 172 -17.92 -8.88 3.41
C ALA A 172 -17.68 -10.38 3.25
N ALA A 173 -16.44 -10.83 3.46
CA ALA A 173 -16.07 -12.24 3.38
C ALA A 173 -16.71 -13.07 4.50
N LEU A 174 -16.70 -12.57 5.74
CA LEU A 174 -17.36 -13.22 6.87
C LEU A 174 -18.86 -13.39 6.66
N LEU A 175 -19.53 -12.36 6.13
CA LEU A 175 -20.95 -12.43 5.81
C LEU A 175 -21.23 -13.47 4.72
N ALA A 176 -20.41 -13.51 3.67
CA ALA A 176 -20.55 -14.48 2.59
C ALA A 176 -20.32 -15.92 3.05
N ALA A 177 -19.40 -16.14 3.99
CA ALA A 177 -19.12 -17.47 4.55
C ALA A 177 -20.33 -18.09 5.28
N GLN A 178 -21.24 -17.27 5.81
CA GLN A 178 -22.42 -17.74 6.56
C GLN A 178 -23.39 -18.57 5.71
N ALA A 179 -23.36 -18.44 4.38
CA ALA A 179 -24.21 -19.20 3.48
C ALA A 179 -23.90 -20.72 3.46
N CYS A 180 -22.69 -21.11 3.87
CA CYS A 180 -22.24 -22.50 3.91
C CYS A 180 -22.30 -23.06 5.35
N PRO A 181 -22.93 -24.23 5.58
CA PRO A 181 -23.02 -24.84 6.91
C PRO A 181 -21.66 -25.12 7.58
N GLU A 182 -20.63 -25.45 6.81
CA GLU A 182 -19.26 -25.64 7.32
C GLU A 182 -18.44 -24.33 7.37
N CYS A 183 -18.32 -23.60 6.25
CA CYS A 183 -17.45 -22.42 6.18
C CYS A 183 -17.89 -21.26 7.10
N LYS A 184 -19.13 -21.24 7.60
CA LYS A 184 -19.60 -20.27 8.61
C LYS A 184 -18.77 -20.27 9.91
N HIS A 185 -18.00 -21.34 10.14
CA HIS A 185 -17.09 -21.44 11.28
C HIS A 185 -15.78 -20.68 11.08
N THR A 186 -15.55 -20.10 9.90
CA THR A 186 -14.45 -19.16 9.68
C THR A 186 -14.53 -18.04 10.71
N SER A 187 -13.47 -17.87 11.49
CA SER A 187 -13.42 -16.81 12.48
C SER A 187 -12.91 -15.50 11.88
N LEU A 188 -13.25 -14.39 12.52
CA LEU A 188 -12.64 -13.08 12.22
C LEU A 188 -11.11 -13.16 12.33
N VAL A 189 -10.61 -13.86 13.35
CA VAL A 189 -9.18 -14.02 13.62
C VAL A 189 -8.45 -14.70 12.46
N ASP A 190 -9.05 -15.72 11.84
CA ASP A 190 -8.44 -16.41 10.70
C ASP A 190 -8.26 -15.45 9.52
N LEU A 191 -9.30 -14.65 9.20
CA LEU A 191 -9.23 -13.67 8.12
C LEU A 191 -8.28 -12.52 8.43
N GLU A 192 -8.25 -12.04 9.67
CA GLU A 192 -7.32 -11.00 10.11
C GLU A 192 -5.86 -11.48 10.05
N ASP A 193 -5.56 -12.72 10.47
CA ASP A 193 -4.20 -13.28 10.40
C ASP A 193 -3.74 -13.39 8.93
N PHE A 194 -4.60 -13.90 8.05
CA PHE A 194 -4.29 -13.93 6.63
C PHE A 194 -4.08 -12.53 6.05
N ALA A 195 -5.00 -11.60 6.33
CA ALA A 195 -4.93 -10.23 5.85
C ALA A 195 -3.64 -9.53 6.31
N TRP A 196 -3.22 -9.77 7.56
CA TRP A 196 -1.98 -9.24 8.10
C TRP A 196 -0.75 -9.80 7.39
N ARG A 197 -0.68 -11.12 7.17
CA ARG A 197 0.41 -11.75 6.40
C ARG A 197 0.46 -11.21 4.98
N PHE A 198 -0.69 -11.07 4.35
CA PHE A 198 -0.83 -10.56 2.99
C PHE A 198 -0.36 -9.10 2.90
N SER A 199 -0.81 -8.23 3.82
CA SER A 199 -0.34 -6.85 3.93
C SER A 199 1.17 -6.79 4.05
N ARG A 200 1.74 -7.59 4.95
CA ARG A 200 3.19 -7.57 5.22
C ARG A 200 4.02 -7.95 4.01
N GLU A 201 3.61 -8.95 3.23
CA GLU A 201 4.36 -9.32 2.03
C GLU A 201 4.25 -8.27 0.92
N ILE A 202 3.10 -7.61 0.78
CA ILE A 202 2.96 -6.44 -0.11
C ILE A 202 3.93 -5.33 0.31
N ASP A 203 3.86 -4.91 1.58
CA ASP A 203 4.66 -3.78 2.08
C ASP A 203 6.17 -4.08 1.99
N LYS A 204 6.59 -5.31 2.30
CA LYS A 204 7.98 -5.77 2.14
C LYS A 204 8.48 -5.70 0.71
N ALA A 205 7.63 -6.02 -0.26
CA ALA A 205 8.04 -6.02 -1.66
C ALA A 205 8.07 -4.60 -2.23
N ILE A 206 7.14 -3.75 -1.81
CA ILE A 206 7.12 -2.33 -2.18
C ILE A 206 8.33 -1.60 -1.60
N ALA A 207 8.73 -1.90 -0.36
CA ALA A 207 9.91 -1.30 0.27
C ALA A 207 11.23 -1.56 -0.50
N LYS A 208 11.26 -2.54 -1.41
CA LYS A 208 12.41 -2.82 -2.28
C LYS A 208 12.40 -2.02 -3.59
N VAL A 209 11.29 -1.35 -3.90
CA VAL A 209 11.17 -0.47 -5.06
C VAL A 209 11.78 0.87 -4.69
N LEU A 210 12.74 1.33 -5.48
CA LEU A 210 13.38 2.62 -5.29
C LEU A 210 12.82 3.64 -6.27
N ILE A 211 12.62 4.87 -5.82
CA ILE A 211 12.38 6.00 -6.70
C ILE A 211 13.73 6.53 -7.19
N ASP A 212 13.79 6.84 -8.49
CA ASP A 212 14.94 7.51 -9.06
C ASP A 212 14.80 9.01 -8.74
N VAL A 213 15.63 9.54 -7.86
CA VAL A 213 15.61 10.95 -7.49
C VAL A 213 16.98 11.51 -7.78
N ASP A 214 17.03 12.54 -8.63
CA ASP A 214 18.30 13.19 -8.96
C ASP A 214 18.91 13.82 -7.68
N PRO A 215 20.20 13.54 -7.37
CA PRO A 215 20.88 14.06 -6.18
C PRO A 215 21.25 15.55 -6.22
#